data_AF-C1DVG6-F1
#
_entry.id   AF-C1DVG6-F1
#
_cell.length_a   1.000
_cell.length_b   1.000
_cell.length_c   1.000
_cell.angle_alpha   90.00
_cell.angle_beta   90.00
_cell.angle_gamma   90.00
#
_symmetry.space_group_name_H-M   'P 1'
#
loop_
_entity.id
_entity.type
_entity.pdbx_description
1 polymer ?
#
loop_
_entity_poly.entity_id
_entity_poly.type
_entity_poly.pdbx_seq_one_letter_code
_entity_poly.pdbx_strand_id
1 'polypeptide(L)'
;MKLAIFKGFGFGLTSGVITTLGMIIGLYTTTESKYVVISGILSIAIADSVSDALGMHLSEESDTTKSSKHIWIATLFTFLSKFIITVSFIVPVLLFNLNLAILISIIWGDIFSLYL
;
A
#
# COMPACT_ATOMS: atom_id res chain seq x y z
N MET A 1 -7.72 9.03 -19.40
CA MET A 1 -7.34 7.66 -18.99
C MET A 1 -5.96 7.63 -18.35
N LYS A 2 -4.89 8.09 -19.03
CA LYS A 2 -3.53 8.14 -18.43
C LYS A 2 -3.49 8.81 -17.05
N LEU A 3 -4.18 9.94 -16.89
CA LEU A 3 -4.25 10.66 -15.61
C LEU A 3 -4.91 9.85 -14.48
N ALA A 4 -5.99 9.12 -14.77
CA ALA A 4 -6.68 8.28 -13.78
C ALA A 4 -5.76 7.16 -13.27
N ILE A 5 -5.04 6.53 -14.20
CA ILE A 5 -4.06 5.48 -13.89
C ILE A 5 -2.95 6.05 -13.02
N PHE A 6 -2.38 7.21 -13.42
CA PHE A 6 -1.30 7.85 -12.69
C PHE A 6 -1.72 8.25 -11.26
N LYS A 7 -2.91 8.87 -11.11
CA LYS A 7 -3.46 9.21 -9.79
C LYS A 7 -3.61 7.99 -8.90
N GLY A 8 -4.30 6.96 -9.39
CA GLY A 8 -4.57 5.77 -8.58
C GLY A 8 -3.30 5.00 -8.25
N PHE A 9 -2.43 4.79 -9.22
CA PHE A 9 -1.17 4.09 -9.02
C PHE A 9 -0.21 4.86 -8.09
N GLY A 10 -0.02 6.16 -8.33
CA GLY A 10 0.87 6.99 -7.51
C GLY A 10 0.41 7.07 -6.06
N PHE A 11 -0.90 7.27 -5.85
CA PHE A 11 -1.47 7.27 -4.51
C PHE A 11 -1.32 5.90 -3.82
N GLY A 12 -1.74 4.81 -4.47
CA GLY A 12 -1.69 3.49 -3.87
C GLY A 12 -0.28 2.98 -3.63
N LEU A 13 0.70 3.32 -4.49
CA LEU A 13 2.11 3.02 -4.26
C LEU A 13 2.66 3.77 -3.04
N THR A 14 2.49 5.10 -2.99
CA THR A 14 2.99 5.92 -1.88
C THR A 14 2.36 5.49 -0.55
N SER A 15 1.03 5.39 -0.55
CA SER A 15 0.24 5.03 0.63
C SER A 15 0.54 3.59 1.07
N GLY A 16 0.78 2.68 0.12
CA GLY A 16 1.14 1.29 0.41
C GLY A 16 2.50 1.17 1.09
N VAL A 17 3.50 1.90 0.61
CA VAL A 17 4.85 1.90 1.22
C VAL A 17 4.81 2.48 2.64
N ILE A 18 4.27 3.69 2.80
CA ILE A 18 4.34 4.42 4.08
C ILE A 18 3.54 3.70 5.16
N THR A 19 2.29 3.31 4.88
CA THR A 19 1.46 2.64 5.90
C THR A 19 2.05 1.29 6.31
N THR A 20 2.59 0.52 5.34
CA THR A 20 3.16 -0.79 5.64
C THR A 20 4.44 -0.68 6.46
N LEU A 21 5.35 0.25 6.11
CA LEU A 21 6.56 0.50 6.91
C LEU A 21 6.21 0.97 8.32
N GLY A 22 5.30 1.94 8.45
CA GLY A 22 4.86 2.44 9.76
C GLY A 22 4.29 1.33 10.64
N MET A 23 3.45 0.46 10.07
CA MET A 23 2.86 -0.67 10.78
C MET A 23 3.90 -1.75 11.14
N ILE A 24 4.81 -2.12 10.22
CA ILE A 24 5.87 -3.10 10.50
C ILE A 24 6.75 -2.62 11.67
N ILE A 25 7.21 -1.37 11.63
CA ILE A 25 8.08 -0.79 12.67
C ILE A 25 7.33 -0.68 14.00
N GLY A 26 6.07 -0.24 13.98
CA GLY A 26 5.23 -0.14 15.18
C GLY A 26 4.96 -1.48 15.86
N LEU A 27 4.61 -2.51 15.08
CA LEU A 27 4.39 -3.87 15.62
C LEU A 27 5.67 -4.54 16.08
N TYR A 28 6.78 -4.32 15.36
CA TYR A 28 8.08 -4.85 15.73
C TYR A 28 8.53 -4.36 17.10
N THR A 29 8.51 -3.03 17.30
CA THR A 29 8.95 -2.40 18.55
C THR A 29 8.10 -2.79 19.76
N THR A 30 6.88 -3.27 19.54
CA THR A 30 5.95 -3.64 20.62
C THR A 30 5.96 -5.14 20.92
N THR A 31 6.11 -6.00 19.91
CA THR A 31 5.85 -7.45 20.06
C THR A 31 7.01 -8.36 19.74
N GLU A 32 7.98 -7.89 18.94
CA GLU A 32 9.07 -8.70 18.36
C GLU A 32 8.61 -10.01 17.68
N SER A 33 7.32 -10.12 17.34
CA SER A 33 6.71 -11.34 16.83
C SER A 33 6.50 -11.28 15.32
N LYS A 34 7.18 -12.18 14.60
CA LYS A 34 7.04 -12.34 13.14
C LYS A 34 5.59 -12.63 12.72
N TYR A 35 4.86 -13.42 13.50
CA TYR A 35 3.47 -13.75 13.19
C TYR A 35 2.54 -12.54 13.30
N VAL A 36 2.78 -11.68 14.30
CA VAL A 36 2.00 -10.44 14.48
C VAL A 36 2.26 -9.46 13.34
N VAL A 37 3.51 -9.35 12.88
CA VAL A 37 3.84 -8.52 11.72
C VAL A 37 3.17 -9.05 10.44
N ILE A 38 3.20 -10.36 10.19
CA ILE A 38 2.55 -10.97 9.02
C ILE A 38 1.03 -10.75 9.06
N SER A 39 0.39 -10.97 10.21
CA SER A 39 -1.06 -10.72 10.34
C SER A 39 -1.39 -9.24 10.14
N GLY A 40 -0.56 -8.33 10.68
CA GLY A 40 -0.66 -6.89 10.45
C GLY A 40 -0.64 -6.54 8.97
N ILE A 41 0.36 -7.02 8.22
CA ILE A 41 0.48 -6.78 6.77
C ILE A 41 -0.76 -7.27 6.03
N LEU A 42 -1.23 -8.50 6.29
CA LEU A 42 -2.41 -9.06 5.62
C LEU A 42 -3.68 -8.28 5.95
N SER A 43 -3.86 -7.87 7.22
CA SER A 43 -5.02 -7.09 7.65
C SER A 43 -5.06 -5.74 6.93
N ILE A 44 -3.97 -4.99 6.91
CA ILE A 44 -3.95 -3.69 6.22
C ILE A 44 -3.97 -3.85 4.69
N ALA A 45 -3.40 -4.92 4.13
CA ALA A 45 -3.45 -5.16 2.69
C ALA A 45 -4.89 -5.19 2.20
N ILE A 46 -5.80 -5.79 2.95
CA ILE A 46 -7.22 -5.86 2.59
C ILE A 46 -7.93 -4.56 3.02
N ALA A 47 -7.92 -4.24 4.32
CA ALA A 47 -8.73 -3.17 4.87
C ALA A 47 -8.33 -1.80 4.31
N ASP A 48 -7.03 -1.53 4.26
CA ASP A 48 -6.49 -0.23 3.86
C ASP A 48 -6.59 -0.04 2.34
N SER A 49 -6.35 -1.09 1.54
CA SER A 49 -6.53 -1.00 0.08
C SER A 49 -7.98 -0.78 -0.34
N VAL A 50 -8.95 -1.36 0.37
CA VAL A 50 -10.37 -1.10 0.13
C VAL A 50 -10.73 0.33 0.56
N SER A 51 -10.31 0.73 1.76
CA SER A 51 -10.50 2.09 2.30
C SER A 51 -9.99 3.16 1.33
N ASP A 52 -8.74 3.04 0.90
CA ASP A 52 -8.07 4.01 0.03
C ASP A 52 -8.67 4.04 -1.38
N ALA A 53 -9.06 2.88 -1.92
CA ALA A 53 -9.71 2.80 -3.22
C ALA A 53 -11.09 3.50 -3.20
N LEU A 54 -11.89 3.27 -2.16
CA LEU A 54 -13.17 3.95 -1.98
C LEU A 54 -12.98 5.46 -1.73
N GLY A 55 -11.96 5.85 -0.97
CA GLY A 55 -11.58 7.25 -0.81
C GLY A 55 -11.25 7.92 -2.13
N MET A 56 -10.46 7.25 -2.99
CA MET A 56 -10.17 7.73 -4.34
C MET A 56 -11.43 7.79 -5.22
N HIS A 57 -12.32 6.80 -5.11
CA HIS A 57 -13.58 6.79 -5.85
C HIS A 57 -14.42 8.03 -5.54
N LEU A 58 -14.67 8.28 -4.24
CA LEU A 58 -15.45 9.42 -3.77
C LEU A 58 -14.77 10.74 -4.13
N SER A 59 -13.43 10.81 -4.04
CA SER A 59 -12.68 11.99 -4.43
C SER A 59 -12.85 12.32 -5.91
N GLU A 60 -12.76 11.35 -6.82
CA GLU A 60 -12.95 11.60 -8.25
C GLU A 60 -14.42 11.79 -8.64
N GLU A 61 -15.36 11.16 -7.91
CA GLU A 61 -16.81 11.35 -8.11
C GLU A 61 -17.28 12.75 -7.68
N SER A 62 -16.65 13.33 -6.66
CA SER A 62 -16.94 14.71 -6.23
C SER A 62 -16.63 15.76 -7.30
N ASP A 63 -15.75 15.44 -8.25
CA ASP A 63 -15.49 16.27 -9.42
C ASP A 63 -16.46 15.90 -10.56
N THR A 64 -17.52 16.71 -10.70
CA THR A 64 -18.59 16.50 -11.68
C THR A 64 -18.12 16.57 -13.14
N THR A 65 -16.86 16.95 -13.40
CA THR A 65 -16.29 16.97 -14.76
C THR A 65 -15.73 15.61 -15.20
N LYS A 66 -15.58 14.65 -14.27
CA LYS A 66 -15.02 13.33 -14.56
C LYS A 66 -16.06 12.36 -15.07
N SER A 67 -15.68 11.55 -16.05
CA SER A 67 -16.53 10.46 -16.52
C SER A 67 -16.46 9.27 -15.56
N SER A 68 -17.56 8.50 -15.46
CA SER A 68 -17.61 7.27 -14.66
C SER A 68 -16.44 6.31 -14.94
N LYS A 69 -16.04 6.18 -16.23
CA LYS A 69 -14.88 5.38 -16.62
C LYS A 69 -13.57 5.89 -16.00
N HIS A 70 -13.39 7.21 -15.85
CA HIS A 70 -12.22 7.79 -15.19
C HIS A 70 -12.16 7.40 -13.71
N ILE A 71 -13.30 7.55 -13.02
CA ILE A 71 -13.44 7.28 -11.58
C ILE A 71 -13.12 5.81 -11.27
N TRP A 72 -13.72 4.88 -12.02
CA TRP A 72 -13.47 3.44 -11.83
C TRP A 72 -12.03 3.03 -12.14
N ILE A 73 -11.38 3.65 -13.15
CA ILE A 73 -9.96 3.40 -13.41
C ILE A 73 -9.10 3.87 -12.25
N ALA A 74 -9.31 5.08 -11.73
CA ALA A 74 -8.55 5.58 -10.57
C ALA A 74 -8.76 4.70 -9.34
N THR A 75 -10.00 4.27 -9.09
CA THR A 75 -10.38 3.35 -8.00
C THR A 75 -9.63 2.02 -8.10
N LEU A 76 -9.72 1.35 -9.25
CA LEU A 76 -9.11 0.04 -9.46
C LEU A 76 -7.59 0.09 -9.37
N PHE A 77 -6.96 1.11 -9.97
CA PHE A 77 -5.51 1.26 -9.90
C PHE A 77 -5.04 1.61 -8.48
N THR A 78 -5.83 2.33 -7.69
CA THR A 78 -5.55 2.55 -6.27
C THR A 78 -5.58 1.24 -5.50
N PHE A 79 -6.66 0.47 -5.63
CA PHE A 79 -6.80 -0.82 -4.96
C PHE A 79 -5.65 -1.77 -5.31
N LEU A 80 -5.38 -1.97 -6.61
CA LEU A 80 -4.38 -2.94 -7.06
C LEU A 80 -2.97 -2.52 -6.66
N SER A 81 -2.61 -1.25 -6.85
CA SER A 81 -1.27 -0.78 -6.49
C SER A 81 -1.05 -0.88 -4.98
N LYS A 82 -1.98 -0.38 -4.16
CA LYS A 82 -1.88 -0.48 -2.69
C LYS A 82 -1.80 -1.93 -2.22
N PHE A 83 -2.69 -2.79 -2.73
CA PHE A 83 -2.74 -4.20 -2.34
C PHE A 83 -1.44 -4.93 -2.68
N ILE A 84 -0.99 -4.82 -3.92
CA ILE A 84 0.22 -5.52 -4.40
C ILE A 84 1.46 -5.01 -3.67
N ILE A 85 1.60 -3.69 -3.51
CA ILE A 85 2.73 -3.11 -2.78
C ILE A 85 2.72 -3.59 -1.33
N THR A 86 1.59 -3.52 -0.64
CA THR A 86 1.48 -3.96 0.76
C THR A 86 1.81 -5.44 0.92
N VAL A 87 1.27 -6.32 0.07
CA VAL A 87 1.56 -7.76 0.11
C VAL A 87 3.04 -8.04 -0.22
N SER A 88 3.70 -7.23 -1.04
CA SER A 88 5.12 -7.42 -1.36
C SER A 88 6.03 -7.36 -0.11
N PHE A 89 5.65 -6.59 0.92
CA PHE A 89 6.39 -6.51 2.19
C PHE A 89 6.34 -7.79 3.03
N ILE A 90 5.46 -8.73 2.71
CA ILE A 90 5.46 -10.06 3.34
C ILE A 90 6.74 -10.83 2.95
N VAL A 91 7.28 -10.60 1.75
CA VAL A 91 8.42 -11.37 1.22
C VAL A 91 9.67 -11.24 2.09
N PRO A 92 10.15 -10.03 2.46
CA PRO A 92 11.25 -9.88 3.41
C PRO A 92 10.99 -10.55 4.76
N VAL A 93 9.76 -10.42 5.28
CA VAL A 93 9.38 -10.97 6.58
C VAL A 93 9.40 -12.49 6.57
N LEU A 94 8.96 -13.15 5.49
CA LEU A 94 8.99 -14.61 5.39
C LEU A 94 10.40 -15.17 5.27
N LEU A 95 11.27 -14.54 4.45
CA LEU A 95 12.58 -15.08 4.10
C LEU A 95 13.65 -14.87 5.18
N PHE A 96 13.52 -13.84 6.02
CA PHE A 96 14.56 -13.43 6.94
C PHE A 96 14.12 -13.43 8.41
N ASN A 97 15.08 -13.29 9.31
CA ASN A 97 14.85 -12.98 10.72
C ASN A 97 14.30 -11.57 10.86
N LEU A 98 13.48 -11.32 11.88
CA LEU A 98 12.68 -10.10 11.98
C LEU A 98 13.50 -8.80 11.88
N ASN A 99 14.64 -8.72 12.57
CA ASN A 99 15.52 -7.53 12.53
C ASN A 99 16.05 -7.26 11.11
N LEU A 100 16.47 -8.30 10.40
CA LEU A 100 17.00 -8.19 9.04
C LEU A 100 15.88 -7.99 8.00
N ALA A 101 14.71 -8.59 8.23
CA ALA A 101 13.52 -8.38 7.44
C ALA A 101 13.09 -6.91 7.43
N ILE A 102 13.14 -6.23 8.58
CA ILE A 102 12.78 -4.81 8.70
C ILE A 102 13.76 -3.93 7.92
N LEU A 103 15.06 -4.17 8.04
CA LEU A 103 16.06 -3.44 7.28
C LEU A 103 15.82 -3.59 5.77
N ILE A 104 15.55 -4.83 5.32
CA ILE A 104 15.22 -5.08 3.92
C ILE A 104 13.89 -4.42 3.53
N SER A 105 12.87 -4.43 4.37
CA SER A 105 11.61 -3.74 4.14
C SER A 105 11.82 -2.24 3.95
N ILE A 106 12.69 -1.60 4.74
CA ILE A 106 13.03 -0.17 4.57
C ILE A 106 13.66 0.05 3.19
N ILE A 107 14.70 -0.72 2.84
CA ILE A 107 15.34 -0.62 1.52
C ILE A 107 14.33 -0.87 0.39
N TRP A 108 13.42 -1.83 0.58
CA TRP A 108 12.36 -2.16 -0.37
C TRP A 108 11.39 -0.98 -0.57
N GLY A 109 11.01 -0.31 0.51
CA GLY A 109 10.20 0.90 0.46
C GLY A 109 10.92 2.10 -0.18
N ASP A 110 12.21 2.28 0.11
CA ASP A 110 13.03 3.32 -0.52
C ASP A 110 13.13 3.11 -2.03
N ILE A 111 13.31 1.86 -2.47
CA ILE A 111 13.31 1.51 -3.91
C ILE A 111 11.99 1.93 -4.55
N PHE A 112 10.84 1.61 -3.96
CA PHE A 112 9.55 2.04 -4.50
C PHE A 112 9.38 3.56 -4.48
N SER A 113 9.89 4.22 -3.45
CA SER A 113 9.79 5.68 -3.30
C SER A 113 10.63 6.44 -4.34
N LEU A 114 11.69 5.83 -4.88
CA LEU A 114 12.47 6.41 -5.99
C LEU A 114 11.72 6.44 -7.33
N TYR A 115 10.61 5.68 -7.46
CA TYR A 115 9.77 5.67 -8.67
C TYR A 115 8.56 6.62 -8.58
N LEU A 116 8.44 7.40 -7.50
CA LEU A 116 7.44 8.46 -7.32
C LEU A 116 7.95 9.81 -7.86
#